data_AF-A0A0X3S1W7-F1
#
_entry.id   AF-A0A0X3S1W7-F1
#
_cell.length_a   1.000
_cell.length_b   1.000
_cell.length_c   1.000
_cell.angle_alpha   90.00
_cell.angle_beta   90.00
_cell.angle_gamma   90.00
#
_symmetry.space_group_name_H-M   'P 1'
#
loop_
_entity.id
_entity.type
_entity.pdbx_description
1 polymer ?
#
loop_
_entity_poly.entity_id
_entity_poly.type
_entity_poly.pdbx_seq_one_letter_code
_entity_poly.pdbx_strand_id
1 'polypeptide(L)'
;MSRRARSLLSAVLIGLACLLAPPGLLAVWAKYGIEDSARYAATTAPLASDAQVRDAIAAAVTDGIMREVHVGTPLEGSVQAFVHDAVRSFTATEAFRTAWDTANLSAHDAVMRALRNDGDTPVTIDLAPATERMKRQLVDEHVPFAGRIPIAHTEITLLQSKDLTKFRKGFRVLEVTGFWLPVAAVVFAVSGMLVSVCRRRAVLATGLGTALGAALLAVAIAVGRRMTLRDLPPDVSHPAAAAVYDALTETLRTAAWVMMALGLTVALVAWLTGMYARRRRASAGPPQAPSEEPTQVRA
;
A
#
# COMPACT_ATOMS: atom_id res chain seq x y z
N MET A 1 29.74 9.47 29.59
CA MET A 1 29.61 8.17 28.86
C MET A 1 30.87 7.89 28.06
N SER A 2 31.40 6.67 28.11
CA SER A 2 32.56 6.26 27.31
C SER A 2 32.22 6.26 25.80
N ARG A 3 33.21 6.49 24.92
CA ARG A 3 33.01 6.46 23.46
C ARG A 3 32.39 5.15 22.98
N ARG A 4 32.71 4.03 23.65
CA ARG A 4 32.17 2.70 23.38
C ARG A 4 30.67 2.61 23.71
N ALA A 5 30.25 3.13 24.86
CA ALA A 5 28.84 3.16 25.24
C ALA A 5 27.99 4.04 24.30
N ARG A 6 28.51 5.21 23.87
CA ARG A 6 27.84 6.05 22.86
C ARG A 6 27.73 5.38 21.49
N SER A 7 28.75 4.59 21.11
CA SER A 7 28.74 3.84 19.85
C SER A 7 27.73 2.68 19.87
N LEU A 8 27.65 1.93 20.96
CA LEU A 8 26.69 0.84 21.12
C LEU A 8 25.25 1.38 21.14
N LEU A 9 25.00 2.44 21.91
CA LEU A 9 23.69 3.07 21.97
C LEU A 9 23.23 3.59 20.60
N SER A 10 24.13 4.25 19.85
CA SER A 10 23.85 4.74 18.50
C SER A 10 23.54 3.59 17.51
N ALA A 11 24.29 2.48 17.59
CA ALA A 11 24.05 1.30 16.75
C ALA A 11 22.69 0.64 17.05
N VAL A 12 22.33 0.51 18.33
CA VAL A 12 21.04 -0.04 18.76
C VAL A 12 19.89 0.86 18.30
N LEU A 13 20.00 2.19 18.47
CA LEU A 13 18.98 3.15 18.04
C LEU A 13 18.76 3.13 16.53
N ILE A 14 19.84 3.06 15.74
CA ILE A 14 19.75 2.97 14.28
C ILE A 14 19.14 1.62 13.86
N GLY A 15 19.54 0.51 14.48
CA GLY A 15 18.95 -0.80 14.22
C GLY A 15 17.45 -0.82 14.52
N LEU A 16 17.04 -0.22 15.63
CA LEU A 16 15.63 -0.11 16.01
C LEU A 16 14.84 0.75 15.00
N ALA A 17 15.39 1.88 14.56
CA ALA A 17 14.77 2.71 13.53
C ALA A 17 14.58 1.97 12.21
N CYS A 18 15.57 1.16 11.80
CA CYS A 18 15.47 0.33 10.59
C CYS A 18 14.40 -0.75 10.72
N LEU A 19 14.24 -1.33 11.91
CA LEU A 19 13.24 -2.35 12.19
C LEU A 19 11.81 -1.76 12.22
N LEU A 20 11.64 -0.54 12.73
CA LEU A 20 10.34 0.14 12.83
C LEU A 20 9.90 0.81 11.51
N ALA A 21 10.82 1.13 10.60
CA ALA A 21 10.48 1.86 9.38
C ALA A 21 9.49 1.11 8.45
N PRO A 22 9.67 -0.18 8.10
CA PRO A 22 8.71 -0.91 7.27
C PRO A 22 7.29 -0.97 7.85
N PRO A 23 7.06 -1.36 9.12
CA PRO A 23 5.70 -1.36 9.68
C PRO A 23 5.14 0.05 9.85
N GLY A 24 5.96 1.08 10.09
CA GLY A 24 5.50 2.46 10.19
C GLY A 24 4.96 2.98 8.85
N LEU A 25 5.66 2.70 7.76
CA LEU A 25 5.20 3.09 6.41
C LEU A 25 3.94 2.35 6.00
N LEU A 26 3.85 1.04 6.29
CA LEU A 26 2.61 0.27 6.10
C LEU A 26 1.44 0.85 6.88
N ALA A 27 1.68 1.29 8.12
CA ALA A 27 0.63 1.85 8.95
C ALA A 27 0.15 3.23 8.48
N VAL A 28 1.07 4.08 8.04
CA VAL A 28 0.73 5.36 7.38
C VAL A 28 -0.03 5.10 6.09
N TRP A 29 0.44 4.19 5.25
CA TRP A 29 -0.25 3.86 4.01
C TRP A 29 -1.65 3.32 4.26
N ALA A 30 -1.81 2.39 5.21
CA ALA A 30 -3.12 1.81 5.48
C ALA A 30 -4.07 2.87 6.07
N LYS A 31 -3.57 3.79 6.90
CA LYS A 31 -4.37 4.92 7.39
C LYS A 31 -4.77 5.87 6.25
N TYR A 32 -3.83 6.43 5.50
CA TYR A 32 -4.15 7.45 4.50
C TYR A 32 -4.62 6.92 3.15
N GLY A 33 -4.32 5.67 2.83
CA GLY A 33 -4.64 5.04 1.55
C GLY A 33 -5.96 4.26 1.59
N ILE A 34 -6.27 3.63 2.73
CA ILE A 34 -7.51 2.87 2.89
C ILE A 34 -8.57 3.75 3.54
N GLU A 35 -8.30 4.49 4.62
CA GLU A 35 -9.35 5.24 5.34
C GLU A 35 -9.85 6.50 4.61
N ASP A 36 -9.01 7.10 3.76
CA ASP A 36 -9.36 8.31 3.01
C ASP A 36 -10.10 7.95 1.73
N SER A 37 -11.40 8.28 1.68
CA SER A 37 -12.27 7.94 0.56
C SER A 37 -11.83 8.55 -0.77
N ALA A 38 -11.26 9.76 -0.77
CA ALA A 38 -10.80 10.43 -1.98
C ALA A 38 -9.54 9.75 -2.54
N ARG A 39 -8.59 9.39 -1.67
CA ARG A 39 -7.39 8.67 -2.07
C ARG A 39 -7.69 7.22 -2.47
N TYR A 40 -8.62 6.57 -1.79
CA TYR A 40 -9.13 5.27 -2.18
C TYR A 40 -9.75 5.31 -3.58
N ALA A 41 -10.69 6.24 -3.84
CA ALA A 41 -11.33 6.39 -5.15
C ALA A 41 -10.32 6.64 -6.27
N ALA A 42 -9.32 7.50 -6.04
CA ALA A 42 -8.25 7.75 -7.00
C ALA A 42 -7.42 6.49 -7.33
N THR A 43 -7.32 5.55 -6.38
CA THR A 43 -6.59 4.29 -6.56
C THR A 43 -7.43 3.25 -7.32
N THR A 44 -8.76 3.26 -7.13
CA THR A 44 -9.66 2.30 -7.77
C THR A 44 -10.22 2.76 -9.12
N ALA A 45 -10.22 4.07 -9.41
CA ALA A 45 -10.76 4.61 -10.66
C ALA A 45 -10.09 4.01 -11.92
N PRO A 46 -8.75 3.82 -11.99
CA PRO A 46 -8.11 3.21 -13.16
C PRO A 46 -8.57 1.78 -13.43
N LEU A 47 -8.98 1.03 -12.40
CA LEU A 47 -9.45 -0.35 -12.54
C LEU A 47 -10.71 -0.48 -13.42
N ALA A 48 -11.52 0.58 -13.51
CA ALA A 48 -12.68 0.60 -14.41
C ALA A 48 -12.28 0.44 -15.89
N SER A 49 -11.04 0.79 -16.24
CA SER A 49 -10.54 0.69 -17.62
C SER A 49 -9.64 -0.54 -17.84
N ASP A 50 -9.30 -1.28 -16.78
CA ASP A 50 -8.48 -2.48 -16.86
C ASP A 50 -9.21 -3.61 -17.60
N ALA A 51 -8.54 -4.23 -18.57
CA ALA A 51 -9.17 -5.26 -19.40
C ALA A 51 -9.49 -6.53 -18.62
N GLN A 52 -8.65 -6.92 -17.65
CA GLN A 52 -8.86 -8.12 -16.84
C GLN A 52 -10.03 -7.91 -15.88
N VAL A 53 -10.13 -6.73 -15.28
CA VAL A 53 -11.24 -6.36 -14.41
C VAL A 53 -12.56 -6.32 -15.18
N ARG A 54 -12.58 -5.66 -16.36
CA ARG A 54 -13.78 -5.60 -17.21
C ARG A 54 -14.24 -6.98 -17.66
N ASP A 55 -13.32 -7.85 -18.06
CA ASP A 55 -13.64 -9.21 -18.52
C ASP A 55 -14.15 -10.08 -17.36
N ALA A 56 -13.59 -9.92 -16.15
CA ALA A 56 -14.07 -10.61 -14.97
C ALA A 56 -15.48 -10.16 -14.55
N ILE A 57 -15.78 -8.86 -14.63
CA ILE A 57 -17.13 -8.33 -14.37
C ILE A 57 -18.10 -8.84 -15.42
N ALA A 58 -17.72 -8.82 -16.71
CA ALA A 58 -18.54 -9.33 -17.78
C ALA A 58 -18.85 -10.82 -17.59
N ALA A 59 -17.85 -11.64 -17.24
CA ALA A 59 -18.04 -13.05 -16.91
C ALA A 59 -18.98 -13.25 -15.72
N ALA A 60 -18.74 -12.56 -14.61
CA ALA A 60 -19.54 -12.70 -13.39
C ALA A 60 -21.02 -12.29 -13.59
N VAL A 61 -21.26 -11.18 -14.32
CA VAL A 61 -22.62 -10.72 -14.64
C VAL A 61 -23.29 -11.70 -15.60
N THR A 62 -22.56 -12.20 -16.59
CA THR A 62 -23.07 -13.20 -17.54
C THR A 62 -23.47 -14.49 -16.83
N ASP A 63 -22.60 -15.04 -15.99
CA ASP A 63 -22.87 -16.26 -15.24
C ASP A 63 -24.03 -16.07 -14.25
N GLY A 64 -24.15 -14.88 -13.66
CA GLY A 64 -25.29 -14.49 -12.84
C GLY A 64 -26.61 -14.50 -13.62
N ILE A 65 -26.63 -13.96 -14.84
CA ILE A 65 -27.82 -13.94 -15.71
C ILE A 65 -28.17 -15.36 -16.17
N MET A 66 -27.18 -16.13 -16.63
CA MET A 66 -27.39 -17.49 -17.12
C MET A 66 -27.90 -18.45 -16.05
N ARG A 67 -27.57 -18.20 -14.78
CA ARG A 67 -28.07 -18.99 -13.64
C ARG A 67 -29.57 -18.81 -13.38
N GLU A 68 -30.12 -17.64 -13.70
CA GLU A 68 -31.56 -17.37 -13.57
C GLU A 68 -32.33 -17.72 -14.86
N VAL A 69 -31.70 -17.51 -16.02
CA VAL A 69 -32.30 -17.75 -17.34
C VAL A 69 -32.06 -19.20 -17.78
N HIS A 70 -33.10 -20.02 -17.70
CA HIS A 70 -33.07 -21.39 -18.18
C HIS A 70 -33.36 -21.45 -19.69
N VAL A 71 -32.30 -21.37 -20.51
CA VAL A 71 -32.37 -21.59 -21.95
C VAL A 71 -32.04 -23.05 -22.29
N GLY A 72 -32.64 -23.59 -23.35
CA GLY A 72 -32.31 -24.93 -23.82
C GLY A 72 -30.85 -25.04 -24.26
N THR A 73 -30.22 -26.20 -24.00
CA THR A 73 -28.80 -26.48 -24.27
C THR A 73 -28.28 -26.09 -25.67
N PRO A 74 -29.06 -26.14 -26.77
CA PRO A 74 -28.55 -25.73 -28.08
C PRO A 74 -28.30 -24.22 -28.22
N LEU A 75 -28.98 -23.39 -27.43
CA LEU A 75 -28.92 -21.91 -27.51
C LEU A 75 -28.12 -21.28 -26.37
N GLU A 76 -27.87 -22.04 -25.30
CA GLU A 76 -27.20 -21.57 -24.08
C GLU A 76 -25.87 -20.85 -24.37
N GLY A 77 -24.99 -21.46 -25.17
CA GLY A 77 -23.69 -20.87 -25.52
C GLY A 77 -23.80 -19.59 -26.36
N SER A 78 -24.76 -19.51 -27.29
CA SER A 78 -24.96 -18.30 -28.10
C SER A 78 -25.54 -17.15 -27.28
N VAL A 79 -26.48 -17.44 -26.38
CA VAL A 79 -27.05 -16.45 -25.46
C VAL A 79 -25.98 -15.97 -24.49
N GLN A 80 -25.19 -16.88 -23.91
CA GLN A 80 -24.08 -16.54 -23.03
C GLN A 80 -23.07 -15.62 -23.72
N ALA A 81 -22.64 -15.94 -24.95
CA ALA A 81 -21.71 -15.11 -25.71
C ALA A 81 -22.28 -13.71 -26.01
N PHE A 82 -23.55 -13.64 -26.44
CA PHE A 82 -24.21 -12.37 -26.70
C PHE A 82 -24.32 -11.50 -25.43
N VAL A 83 -24.72 -12.09 -24.31
CA VAL A 83 -24.81 -11.39 -23.02
C VAL A 83 -23.43 -10.93 -22.59
N HIS A 84 -22.41 -11.78 -22.69
CA HIS A 84 -21.04 -11.43 -22.36
C HIS A 84 -20.54 -10.25 -23.18
N ASP A 85 -20.73 -10.25 -24.50
CA ASP A 85 -20.33 -9.16 -25.38
C ASP A 85 -21.09 -7.86 -25.11
N ALA A 86 -22.39 -7.95 -24.82
CA ALA A 86 -23.20 -6.79 -24.45
C ALA A 86 -22.70 -6.15 -23.15
N VAL A 87 -22.44 -6.97 -22.11
CA VAL A 87 -21.90 -6.48 -20.84
C VAL A 87 -20.50 -5.92 -21.03
N ARG A 88 -19.63 -6.62 -21.77
CA ARG A 88 -18.28 -6.15 -22.11
C ARG A 88 -18.32 -4.80 -22.81
N SER A 89 -19.25 -4.60 -23.75
CA SER A 89 -19.44 -3.30 -24.43
C SER A 89 -19.88 -2.21 -23.46
N PHE A 90 -20.81 -2.51 -22.54
CA PHE A 90 -21.23 -1.59 -21.49
C PHE A 90 -20.06 -1.17 -20.59
N THR A 91 -19.14 -2.07 -20.24
CA THR A 91 -17.97 -1.73 -19.41
C THR A 91 -17.01 -0.72 -20.05
N ALA A 92 -17.11 -0.49 -21.36
CA ALA A 92 -16.30 0.52 -22.06
C ALA A 92 -16.91 1.94 -21.98
N THR A 93 -18.10 2.09 -21.42
CA THR A 93 -18.85 3.36 -21.40
C THR A 93 -18.47 4.26 -20.22
N GLU A 94 -18.77 5.55 -20.34
CA GLU A 94 -18.65 6.50 -19.23
C GLU A 94 -19.65 6.23 -18.11
N ALA A 95 -20.87 5.76 -18.46
CA ALA A 95 -21.87 5.34 -17.49
C ALA A 95 -21.34 4.25 -16.55
N PHE A 96 -20.61 3.27 -17.09
CA PHE A 96 -19.96 2.24 -16.28
C PHE A 96 -18.92 2.82 -15.32
N ARG A 97 -18.11 3.81 -15.76
CA ARG A 97 -17.11 4.45 -14.88
C ARG A 97 -17.76 5.15 -13.69
N THR A 98 -18.83 5.91 -13.93
CA THR A 98 -19.59 6.58 -12.86
C THR A 98 -20.22 5.59 -11.90
N ALA A 99 -20.77 4.49 -12.43
CA ALA A 99 -21.34 3.41 -11.63
C ALA A 99 -20.26 2.69 -10.79
N TRP A 100 -19.09 2.43 -11.38
CA TRP A 100 -17.94 1.83 -10.71
C TRP A 100 -17.44 2.67 -9.54
N ASP A 101 -17.25 3.98 -9.74
CA ASP A 101 -16.78 4.88 -8.69
C ASP A 101 -17.79 4.96 -7.53
N THR A 102 -19.07 5.08 -7.86
CA THR A 102 -20.16 5.12 -6.87
C THR A 102 -20.26 3.82 -6.08
N ALA A 103 -20.16 2.67 -6.77
CA ALA A 103 -20.20 1.36 -6.14
C ALA A 103 -19.01 1.13 -5.21
N ASN A 104 -17.80 1.47 -5.66
CA ASN A 104 -16.58 1.33 -4.85
C ASN A 104 -16.60 2.23 -3.62
N LEU A 105 -17.02 3.49 -3.75
CA LEU A 105 -17.15 4.39 -2.61
C LEU A 105 -18.21 3.91 -1.61
N SER A 106 -19.35 3.41 -2.10
CA SER A 106 -20.41 2.89 -1.24
C SER A 106 -19.98 1.63 -0.50
N ALA A 107 -19.26 0.72 -1.17
CA ALA A 107 -18.69 -0.48 -0.57
C ALA A 107 -17.62 -0.11 0.47
N HIS A 108 -16.75 0.85 0.15
CA HIS A 108 -15.75 1.38 1.06
C HIS A 108 -16.39 1.93 2.35
N ASP A 109 -17.40 2.81 2.23
CA ASP A 109 -18.10 3.39 3.37
C ASP A 109 -18.78 2.34 4.26
N ALA A 110 -19.35 1.30 3.65
CA ALA A 110 -19.95 0.20 4.39
C ALA A 110 -18.91 -0.58 5.21
N VAL A 111 -17.75 -0.89 4.61
CA VAL A 111 -16.63 -1.56 5.29
C VAL A 111 -16.06 -0.68 6.41
N MET A 112 -15.92 0.62 6.19
CA MET A 112 -15.39 1.53 7.21
C MET A 112 -16.34 1.71 8.40
N ARG A 113 -17.65 1.82 8.15
CA ARG A 113 -18.67 1.84 9.22
C ARG A 113 -18.63 0.55 10.05
N ALA A 114 -18.51 -0.59 9.37
CA ALA A 114 -18.39 -1.88 9.99
C ALA A 114 -17.14 -2.03 10.89
N LEU A 115 -16.00 -1.49 10.45
CA LEU A 115 -14.75 -1.53 11.23
C LEU A 115 -14.74 -0.59 12.43
N ARG A 116 -15.44 0.55 12.34
CA ARG A 116 -15.53 1.56 13.41
C ARG A 116 -16.56 1.22 14.48
N ASN A 117 -17.57 0.39 14.17
CA ASN A 117 -18.57 -0.02 15.15
C ASN A 117 -18.03 -1.16 16.05
N ASP A 118 -18.20 -0.99 17.37
CA ASP A 118 -17.76 -1.97 18.38
C ASP A 118 -18.69 -3.20 18.53
N GLY A 119 -19.78 -3.28 17.75
CA GLY A 119 -20.77 -4.35 17.84
C GLY A 119 -20.30 -5.70 17.27
N ASP A 120 -20.72 -6.81 17.87
CA ASP A 120 -20.41 -8.18 17.42
C ASP A 120 -21.29 -8.65 16.23
N THR A 121 -22.02 -7.71 15.62
CA THR A 121 -22.91 -7.97 14.49
C THR A 121 -22.13 -8.24 13.21
N PRO A 122 -22.52 -9.28 12.42
CA PRO A 122 -21.99 -9.52 11.09
C PRO A 122 -22.09 -8.27 10.21
N VAL A 123 -21.14 -8.09 9.29
CA VAL A 123 -21.20 -7.00 8.32
C VAL A 123 -22.06 -7.43 7.16
N THR A 124 -23.34 -7.11 7.28
CA THR A 124 -24.27 -7.12 6.17
C THR A 124 -24.10 -5.79 5.43
N ILE A 125 -23.70 -5.86 4.15
CA ILE A 125 -23.85 -4.70 3.29
C ILE A 125 -25.31 -4.70 2.86
N ASP A 126 -26.03 -3.68 3.31
CA ASP A 126 -27.32 -3.34 2.72
C ASP A 126 -27.05 -2.75 1.33
N LEU A 127 -27.50 -3.44 0.28
CA LEU A 127 -27.40 -2.94 -1.10
C LEU A 127 -28.44 -1.83 -1.37
N ALA A 128 -29.42 -1.63 -0.50
CA ALA A 128 -30.47 -0.63 -0.67
C ALA A 128 -29.96 0.76 -1.04
N PRO A 129 -28.89 1.33 -0.44
CA PRO A 129 -28.40 2.66 -0.79
C PRO A 129 -27.84 2.76 -2.22
N ALA A 130 -27.25 1.68 -2.74
CA ALA A 130 -26.73 1.62 -4.11
C ALA A 130 -27.86 1.45 -5.13
N THR A 131 -28.81 0.56 -4.84
CA THR A 131 -30.02 0.35 -5.66
C THR A 131 -30.91 1.60 -5.68
N GLU A 132 -30.96 2.35 -4.57
CA GLU A 132 -31.73 3.59 -4.47
C GLU A 132 -31.09 4.75 -5.24
N ARG A 133 -29.75 4.81 -5.33
CA ARG A 133 -29.04 5.73 -6.24
C ARG A 133 -29.27 5.37 -7.70
N MET A 134 -29.14 4.10 -8.06
CA MET A 134 -29.37 3.61 -9.43
C MET A 134 -30.82 3.87 -9.87
N LYS A 135 -31.79 3.64 -8.96
CA LYS A 135 -33.20 3.99 -9.20
C LYS A 135 -33.39 5.48 -9.46
N ARG A 136 -32.77 6.36 -8.67
CA ARG A 136 -32.84 7.82 -8.89
C ARG A 136 -32.30 8.21 -10.26
N GLN A 137 -31.15 7.65 -10.66
CA GLN A 137 -30.55 7.93 -11.97
C GLN A 137 -31.42 7.42 -13.14
N LEU A 138 -32.02 6.23 -13.02
CA LEU A 138 -32.94 5.67 -14.03
C LEU A 138 -34.27 6.46 -14.13
N VAL A 139 -34.71 7.06 -13.03
CA VAL A 139 -35.88 7.97 -13.02
C VAL A 139 -35.54 9.29 -13.70
N ASP A 140 -34.36 9.86 -13.45
CA ASP A 140 -33.89 11.09 -14.10
C ASP A 140 -33.66 10.91 -15.62
N GLU A 141 -33.19 9.72 -16.04
CA GLU A 141 -33.06 9.35 -17.46
C GLU A 141 -34.39 8.96 -18.14
N HIS A 142 -35.53 9.15 -17.46
CA HIS A 142 -36.89 8.91 -17.98
C HIS A 142 -37.16 7.46 -18.41
N VAL A 143 -36.46 6.49 -17.82
CA VAL A 143 -36.72 5.07 -18.11
C VAL A 143 -38.11 4.69 -17.58
N PRO A 144 -39.04 4.26 -18.44
CA PRO A 144 -40.37 3.88 -18.00
C PRO A 144 -40.29 2.72 -17.00
N PHE A 145 -41.15 2.75 -15.97
CA PHE A 145 -41.23 1.77 -14.88
C PHE A 145 -40.10 1.81 -13.83
N ALA A 146 -39.07 2.64 -13.96
CA ALA A 146 -37.97 2.74 -12.98
C ALA A 146 -38.46 3.06 -11.55
N GLY A 147 -39.50 3.90 -11.41
CA GLY A 147 -40.11 4.21 -10.11
C GLY A 147 -40.74 3.02 -9.39
N ARG A 148 -41.11 1.95 -10.13
CA ARG A 148 -41.76 0.75 -9.59
C ARG A 148 -40.78 -0.36 -9.19
N ILE A 149 -39.48 -0.20 -9.44
CA ILE A 149 -38.48 -1.17 -8.99
C ILE A 149 -38.50 -1.18 -7.44
N PRO A 150 -38.86 -2.32 -6.81
CA PRO A 150 -38.85 -2.43 -5.36
C PRO A 150 -37.39 -2.45 -4.87
N ILE A 151 -37.10 -1.67 -3.84
CA ILE A 151 -35.77 -1.66 -3.21
C ILE A 151 -35.77 -2.87 -2.28
N ALA A 152 -35.15 -3.96 -2.72
CA ALA A 152 -34.94 -5.12 -1.86
C ALA A 152 -33.77 -4.80 -0.92
N HIS A 153 -34.02 -4.84 0.40
CA HIS A 153 -32.98 -4.86 1.42
C HIS A 153 -32.32 -6.24 1.41
N THR A 154 -31.54 -6.52 0.37
CA THR A 154 -30.77 -7.75 0.27
C THR A 154 -29.50 -7.56 1.08
N GLU A 155 -29.52 -8.07 2.30
CA GLU A 155 -28.35 -8.11 3.16
C GLU A 155 -27.39 -9.20 2.68
N ILE A 156 -26.40 -8.84 1.88
CA ILE A 156 -25.33 -9.76 1.50
C ILE A 156 -24.28 -9.72 2.61
N THR A 157 -24.11 -10.85 3.30
CA THR A 157 -23.04 -11.01 4.30
C THR A 157 -21.71 -11.14 3.55
N LEU A 158 -21.00 -10.02 3.42
CA LEU A 158 -19.73 -9.98 2.68
C LEU A 158 -18.54 -10.41 3.53
N LEU A 159 -18.62 -10.26 4.85
CA LEU A 159 -17.56 -10.67 5.79
C LEU A 159 -18.14 -11.43 6.98
N GLN A 160 -17.66 -12.66 7.21
CA GLN A 160 -18.03 -13.46 8.38
C GLN A 160 -17.47 -12.84 9.68
N SER A 161 -18.22 -12.97 10.78
CA SER A 161 -17.88 -12.40 12.11
C SER A 161 -16.48 -12.79 12.61
N LYS A 162 -16.04 -14.03 12.36
CA LYS A 162 -14.73 -14.55 12.77
C LYS A 162 -13.54 -13.83 12.14
N ASP A 163 -13.67 -13.37 10.90
CA ASP A 163 -12.61 -12.66 10.19
C ASP A 163 -12.64 -11.16 10.56
N LEU A 164 -13.84 -10.62 10.82
CA LEU A 164 -14.03 -9.26 11.32
C LEU A 164 -13.31 -8.99 12.64
N THR A 165 -13.30 -9.92 13.59
CA THR A 165 -12.57 -9.74 14.86
C THR A 165 -11.06 -9.62 14.64
N LYS A 166 -10.49 -10.39 13.70
CA LYS A 166 -9.06 -10.31 13.34
C LYS A 166 -8.74 -8.98 12.64
N PHE A 167 -9.57 -8.58 11.69
CA PHE A 167 -9.42 -7.30 10.99
C PHE A 167 -9.57 -6.10 11.93
N ARG A 168 -10.54 -6.11 12.85
CA ARG A 168 -10.70 -5.06 13.88
C ARG A 168 -9.50 -4.98 14.81
N LYS A 169 -8.96 -6.13 15.27
CA LYS A 169 -7.76 -6.14 16.12
C LYS A 169 -6.56 -5.56 15.37
N GLY A 170 -6.38 -5.91 14.10
CA GLY A 170 -5.38 -5.32 13.22
C GLY A 170 -5.58 -3.81 13.04
N PHE A 171 -6.81 -3.38 12.75
CA PHE A 171 -7.16 -1.97 12.55
C PHE A 171 -6.97 -1.14 13.83
N ARG A 172 -7.32 -1.66 15.01
CA ARG A 172 -7.10 -0.98 16.29
C ARG A 172 -5.60 -0.84 16.62
N VAL A 173 -4.81 -1.86 16.32
CA VAL A 173 -3.34 -1.77 16.40
C VAL A 173 -2.83 -0.73 15.40
N LEU A 174 -3.33 -0.74 14.18
CA LEU A 174 -2.96 0.21 13.12
C LEU A 174 -3.30 1.66 13.47
N GLU A 175 -4.45 1.91 14.09
CA GLU A 175 -4.92 3.24 14.46
C GLU A 175 -4.06 3.84 15.58
N VAL A 176 -3.73 3.04 16.60
CA VAL A 176 -2.83 3.41 17.70
C VAL A 176 -1.39 3.57 17.21
N THR A 177 -0.96 2.68 16.31
CA THR A 177 0.46 2.55 15.92
C THR A 177 0.79 3.41 14.69
N GLY A 178 -0.18 3.76 13.86
CA GLY A 178 0.03 4.40 12.56
C GLY A 178 0.56 5.83 12.62
N PHE A 179 0.33 6.54 13.71
CA PHE A 179 0.96 7.84 13.96
C PHE A 179 2.23 7.73 14.80
N TRP A 180 2.21 6.89 15.85
CA TRP A 180 3.31 6.83 16.82
C TRP A 180 4.54 6.07 16.32
N LEU A 181 4.37 5.05 15.48
CA LEU A 181 5.49 4.22 15.00
C LEU A 181 6.41 4.96 14.02
N PRO A 182 5.92 5.71 13.02
CA PRO A 182 6.75 6.57 12.18
C PRO A 182 7.46 7.66 12.99
N VAL A 183 6.75 8.28 13.94
CA VAL A 183 7.33 9.31 14.83
C VAL A 183 8.44 8.71 15.69
N ALA A 184 8.23 7.54 16.28
CA ALA A 184 9.24 6.83 17.05
C ALA A 184 10.46 6.47 16.19
N ALA A 185 10.26 5.99 14.97
CA ALA A 185 11.36 5.68 14.04
C ALA A 185 12.21 6.93 13.73
N VAL A 186 11.56 8.07 13.46
CA VAL A 186 12.26 9.35 13.23
C VAL A 186 13.00 9.82 14.47
N VAL A 187 12.36 9.75 15.65
CA VAL A 187 12.97 10.13 16.93
C VAL A 187 14.19 9.26 17.22
N PHE A 188 14.12 7.95 17.00
CA PHE A 188 15.25 7.03 17.18
C PHE A 188 16.38 7.27 16.16
N ALA A 189 16.04 7.58 14.91
CA ALA A 189 17.02 7.95 13.90
C ALA A 189 17.76 9.25 14.25
N VAL A 190 17.02 10.29 14.64
CA VAL A 190 17.57 11.62 15.00
C VAL A 190 18.38 11.54 16.30
N SER A 191 17.88 10.87 17.33
CA SER A 191 18.60 10.67 18.59
C SER A 191 19.86 9.82 18.40
N GLY A 192 19.79 8.75 17.61
CA GLY A 192 20.95 7.94 17.22
C GLY A 192 22.02 8.76 16.49
N MET A 193 21.60 9.73 15.67
CA MET A 193 22.49 10.64 14.93
C MET A 193 23.13 11.70 15.83
N LEU A 194 22.37 12.29 16.77
CA LEU A 194 22.85 13.28 17.74
C LEU A 194 23.85 12.68 18.73
N VAL A 195 23.66 11.42 19.14
CA VAL A 195 24.55 10.73 20.09
C VAL A 195 25.87 10.29 19.42
N SER A 196 25.90 10.15 18.09
CA SER A 196 27.04 9.58 17.37
C SER A 196 28.29 10.47 17.39
N VAL A 197 29.40 9.88 17.86
CA VAL A 197 30.74 10.49 17.87
C VAL A 197 31.36 10.51 16.46
N CYS A 198 30.81 9.72 15.53
CA CYS A 198 31.27 9.60 14.14
C CYS A 198 30.12 9.92 13.17
N ARG A 199 29.76 11.20 13.05
CA ARG A 199 28.65 11.70 12.21
C ARG A 199 28.58 11.05 10.82
N ARG A 200 29.72 10.76 10.17
CA ARG A 200 29.78 10.10 8.85
C ARG A 200 29.33 8.64 8.83
N ARG A 201 29.71 7.85 9.84
CA ARG A 201 29.26 6.45 9.94
C ARG A 201 27.77 6.38 10.29
N ALA A 202 27.28 7.34 11.07
CA ALA A 202 25.85 7.48 11.33
C ALA A 202 25.06 7.78 10.05
N VAL A 203 25.45 8.77 9.24
CA VAL A 203 24.76 9.08 7.97
C VAL A 203 24.74 7.88 7.02
N LEU A 204 25.86 7.17 6.88
CA LEU A 204 25.95 5.94 6.07
C LEU A 204 25.00 4.85 6.56
N ALA A 205 25.00 4.59 7.87
CA ALA A 205 24.16 3.57 8.48
C ALA A 205 22.66 3.91 8.36
N THR A 206 22.29 5.18 8.52
CA THR A 206 20.91 5.63 8.33
C THR A 206 20.46 5.50 6.86
N GLY A 207 21.30 5.91 5.90
CA GLY A 207 20.97 5.78 4.47
C GLY A 207 20.79 4.32 4.04
N LEU A 208 21.71 3.43 4.43
CA LEU A 208 21.60 2.00 4.18
C LEU A 208 20.41 1.37 4.92
N GLY A 209 20.13 1.83 6.13
CA GLY A 209 19.00 1.41 6.93
C GLY A 209 17.65 1.71 6.28
N THR A 210 17.48 2.94 5.79
CA THR A 210 16.30 3.35 5.04
C THR A 210 16.16 2.53 3.74
N ALA A 211 17.28 2.32 3.01
CA ALA A 211 17.25 1.51 1.80
C ALA A 211 16.88 0.05 2.07
N LEU A 212 17.40 -0.56 3.14
CA LEU A 212 17.06 -1.91 3.57
C LEU A 212 15.59 -2.02 3.97
N GLY A 213 15.08 -1.05 4.74
CA GLY A 213 13.67 -1.03 5.15
C GLY A 213 12.73 -0.93 3.94
N ALA A 214 13.07 -0.08 2.96
CA ALA A 214 12.33 0.04 1.71
C ALA A 214 12.37 -1.27 0.88
N ALA A 215 13.52 -1.94 0.81
CA ALA A 215 13.64 -3.23 0.14
C ALA A 215 12.81 -4.33 0.83
N LEU A 216 12.83 -4.39 2.17
CA LEU A 216 12.01 -5.33 2.94
C LEU A 216 10.51 -5.09 2.71
N LEU A 217 10.08 -3.83 2.65
CA LEU A 217 8.70 -3.50 2.31
C LEU A 217 8.32 -3.98 0.90
N ALA A 218 9.19 -3.77 -0.09
CA ALA A 218 8.95 -4.27 -1.45
C ALA A 218 8.84 -5.80 -1.49
N VAL A 219 9.67 -6.51 -0.72
CA VAL A 219 9.58 -7.97 -0.55
C VAL A 219 8.26 -8.36 0.11
N ALA A 220 7.83 -7.67 1.16
CA ALA A 220 6.56 -7.94 1.83
C ALA A 220 5.37 -7.80 0.87
N ILE A 221 5.35 -6.74 0.04
CA ILE A 221 4.32 -6.56 -1.00
C ILE A 221 4.35 -7.71 -2.02
N ALA A 222 5.54 -8.13 -2.46
CA ALA A 222 5.68 -9.22 -3.42
C ALA A 222 5.24 -10.58 -2.83
N VAL A 223 5.53 -10.85 -1.55
CA VAL A 223 5.07 -12.05 -0.84
C VAL A 223 3.57 -12.01 -0.63
N GLY A 224 3.01 -10.86 -0.21
CA GLY A 224 1.58 -10.67 -0.05
C GLY A 224 0.82 -10.97 -1.34
N ARG A 225 1.28 -10.42 -2.47
CA ARG A 225 0.71 -10.72 -3.80
C ARG A 225 0.67 -12.21 -4.09
N ARG A 226 1.75 -12.94 -3.79
CA ARG A 226 1.81 -14.41 -4.04
C ARG A 226 0.89 -15.20 -3.13
N MET A 227 0.75 -14.79 -1.87
CA MET A 227 -0.14 -15.45 -0.91
C MET A 227 -1.60 -15.22 -1.28
N THR A 228 -2.00 -13.96 -1.50
CA THR A 228 -3.38 -13.62 -1.92
C THR A 228 -3.75 -14.36 -3.20
N LEU A 229 -2.88 -14.37 -4.19
CA LEU A 229 -3.15 -15.03 -5.47
C LEU A 229 -3.05 -16.56 -5.43
N ARG A 230 -2.62 -17.19 -4.33
CA ARG A 230 -2.60 -18.66 -4.21
C ARG A 230 -3.89 -19.23 -3.64
N ASP A 231 -4.52 -18.49 -2.73
CA ASP A 231 -5.70 -18.93 -1.99
C ASP A 231 -7.01 -18.44 -2.63
N LEU A 232 -6.97 -18.07 -3.91
CA LEU A 232 -8.15 -17.60 -4.64
C LEU A 232 -9.12 -18.76 -4.91
N PRO A 233 -10.43 -18.59 -4.62
CA PRO A 233 -11.46 -19.53 -5.07
C PRO A 233 -11.44 -19.70 -6.60
N PRO A 234 -11.76 -20.90 -7.11
CA PRO A 234 -11.69 -21.20 -8.55
C PRO A 234 -12.66 -20.37 -9.41
N ASP A 235 -13.69 -19.81 -8.79
CA ASP A 235 -14.67 -18.90 -9.37
C ASP A 235 -14.19 -17.45 -9.52
N VAL A 236 -13.03 -17.10 -8.95
CA VAL A 236 -12.47 -15.74 -9.03
C VAL A 236 -11.36 -15.66 -10.10
N SER A 237 -11.46 -14.67 -10.99
CA SER A 237 -10.44 -14.40 -11.99
C SER A 237 -9.11 -13.96 -11.34
N HIS A 238 -8.11 -14.84 -11.38
CA HIS A 238 -6.73 -14.55 -10.96
C HIS A 238 -6.14 -13.26 -11.57
N PRO A 239 -6.22 -13.00 -12.89
CA PRO A 239 -5.64 -11.79 -13.45
C PRO A 239 -6.38 -10.51 -13.03
N ALA A 240 -7.69 -10.57 -12.82
CA ALA A 240 -8.44 -9.42 -12.30
C ALA A 240 -8.07 -9.13 -10.84
N ALA A 241 -7.97 -10.16 -9.99
CA ALA A 241 -7.53 -10.00 -8.61
C ALA A 241 -6.09 -9.48 -8.52
N ALA A 242 -5.22 -9.89 -9.45
CA ALA A 242 -3.87 -9.37 -9.56
C ALA A 242 -3.87 -7.87 -9.92
N ALA A 243 -4.70 -7.44 -10.88
CA ALA A 243 -4.84 -6.04 -11.25
C ALA A 243 -5.31 -5.17 -10.07
N VAL A 244 -6.31 -5.64 -9.31
CA VAL A 244 -6.79 -4.96 -8.10
C VAL A 244 -5.67 -4.86 -7.04
N TYR A 245 -4.94 -5.95 -6.77
CA TYR A 245 -3.82 -5.93 -5.82
C TYR A 245 -2.71 -4.98 -6.26
N ASP A 246 -2.36 -5.01 -7.54
CA ASP A 246 -1.30 -4.18 -8.10
C ASP A 246 -1.69 -2.69 -8.05
N ALA A 247 -2.94 -2.33 -8.34
CA ALA A 247 -3.44 -0.96 -8.21
C ALA A 247 -3.43 -0.47 -6.75
N LEU A 248 -3.95 -1.26 -5.81
CA LEU A 248 -3.96 -0.89 -4.39
C LEU A 248 -2.55 -0.71 -3.83
N THR A 249 -1.59 -1.52 -4.29
CA THR A 249 -0.20 -1.48 -3.78
C THR A 249 0.72 -0.56 -4.57
N GLU A 250 0.27 0.06 -5.65
CA GLU A 250 1.09 0.89 -6.53
C GLU A 250 1.73 2.07 -5.78
N THR A 251 0.95 2.74 -4.92
CA THR A 251 1.43 3.86 -4.12
C THR A 251 2.50 3.45 -3.11
N LEU A 252 2.35 2.30 -2.43
CA LEU A 252 3.41 1.79 -1.54
C LEU A 252 4.65 1.41 -2.33
N ARG A 253 4.47 0.77 -3.49
CA ARG A 253 5.58 0.31 -4.33
C ARG A 253 6.40 1.51 -4.78
N THR A 254 5.73 2.56 -5.24
CA THR A 254 6.35 3.83 -5.64
C THR A 254 7.08 4.48 -4.47
N ALA A 255 6.43 4.59 -3.31
CA ALA A 255 7.05 5.15 -2.11
C ALA A 255 8.29 4.35 -1.66
N ALA A 256 8.21 3.01 -1.69
CA ALA A 256 9.33 2.13 -1.36
C ALA A 256 10.51 2.35 -2.32
N TRP A 257 10.28 2.42 -3.64
CA TRP A 257 11.33 2.70 -4.61
C TRP A 257 11.98 4.07 -4.41
N VAL A 258 11.17 5.12 -4.16
CA VAL A 258 11.67 6.47 -3.89
C VAL A 258 12.52 6.49 -2.61
N MET A 259 12.05 5.87 -1.53
CA MET A 259 12.81 5.78 -0.27
C MET A 259 14.09 4.97 -0.42
N MET A 260 14.07 3.89 -1.22
CA MET A 260 15.25 3.09 -1.50
C MET A 260 16.30 3.90 -2.26
N ALA A 261 15.89 4.61 -3.32
CA ALA A 261 16.77 5.48 -4.09
C ALA A 261 17.34 6.62 -3.22
N LEU A 262 16.50 7.24 -2.38
CA LEU A 262 16.92 8.29 -1.46
C LEU A 262 17.92 7.76 -0.40
N GLY A 263 17.65 6.59 0.19
CA GLY A 263 18.56 5.97 1.15
C GLY A 263 19.93 5.65 0.55
N LEU A 264 19.93 5.09 -0.67
CA LEU A 264 21.15 4.74 -1.40
C LEU A 264 21.95 5.99 -1.80
N THR A 265 21.29 7.05 -2.27
CA THR A 265 21.97 8.31 -2.63
C THR A 265 22.62 8.97 -1.42
N VAL A 266 21.91 9.04 -0.28
CA VAL A 266 22.48 9.56 0.98
C VAL A 266 23.69 8.73 1.42
N ALA A 267 23.58 7.40 1.36
CA ALA A 267 24.70 6.52 1.67
C ALA A 267 25.89 6.75 0.73
N LEU A 268 25.65 6.85 -0.57
CA LEU A 268 26.69 7.08 -1.57
C LEU A 268 27.42 8.41 -1.35
N VAL A 269 26.69 9.50 -1.12
CA VAL A 269 27.27 10.83 -0.86
C VAL A 269 28.12 10.81 0.42
N ALA A 270 27.63 10.18 1.49
CA ALA A 270 28.39 10.05 2.73
C ALA A 270 29.65 9.18 2.57
N TRP A 271 29.60 8.17 1.70
CA TRP A 271 30.74 7.32 1.38
C TRP A 271 31.80 8.08 0.57
N LEU A 272 31.39 8.77 -0.49
CA LEU A 272 32.26 9.56 -1.38
C LEU A 272 32.96 10.68 -0.61
N THR A 273 32.22 11.45 0.21
CA THR A 273 32.81 12.50 1.06
C THR A 273 33.79 11.93 2.11
N GLY A 274 33.55 10.71 2.58
CA GLY A 274 34.46 9.96 3.45
C GLY A 274 35.76 9.54 2.75
N MET A 275 35.67 9.06 1.50
CA MET A 275 36.84 8.71 0.69
C MET A 275 37.68 9.94 0.34
N TYR A 276 37.04 11.04 -0.06
CA TYR A 276 37.73 12.27 -0.47
C TYR A 276 38.54 12.88 0.67
N ALA A 277 38.00 12.88 1.89
CA ALA A 277 38.71 13.35 3.08
C ALA A 277 39.86 12.43 3.51
N ARG A 278 39.73 11.11 3.33
CA ARG A 278 40.84 10.16 3.59
C ARG A 278 41.97 10.36 2.59
N ARG A 279 41.65 10.53 1.31
CA ARG A 279 42.65 10.84 0.28
C ARG A 279 43.37 12.15 0.57
N ARG A 280 42.66 13.24 0.90
CA ARG A 280 43.29 14.52 1.29
C ARG A 280 44.22 14.41 2.50
N ARG A 281 43.88 13.60 3.51
CA ARG A 281 44.74 13.38 4.68
C ARG A 281 45.97 12.53 4.35
N ALA A 282 45.86 11.56 3.45
CA ALA A 282 47.00 10.78 2.99
C ALA A 282 47.95 11.61 2.09
N SER A 283 47.40 12.61 1.37
CA SER A 283 48.19 13.56 0.58
C SER A 283 48.86 14.67 1.41
N ALA A 284 48.40 14.91 2.64
CA ALA A 284 49.13 15.74 3.60
C ALA A 284 50.25 14.89 4.19
N GLY A 285 51.45 14.98 3.60
CA GLY A 285 52.61 14.13 3.91
C GLY A 285 53.03 14.16 5.39
N PRO A 286 53.88 13.20 5.80
CA PRO A 286 54.33 13.08 7.19
C PRO A 286 55.03 14.36 7.66
N PRO A 287 54.91 14.72 8.96
CA PRO A 287 55.60 15.88 9.52
C PRO A 287 57.09 15.80 9.19
N GLN A 288 57.67 16.89 8.68
CA GLN A 288 59.11 16.97 8.46
C GLN A 288 59.82 16.65 9.79
N ALA A 289 60.77 15.71 9.75
CA ALA A 289 61.57 15.36 10.90
C ALA A 289 62.28 16.62 11.43
N PRO A 290 62.47 16.76 12.76
CA PRO A 290 63.18 17.90 13.31
C PRO A 290 64.56 17.98 12.67
N SER A 291 64.90 19.12 12.07
CA SER A 291 66.24 19.39 11.57
C SER A 291 67.22 19.30 12.74
N GLU A 292 68.16 18.36 12.68
CA GLU A 292 69.27 18.28 13.64
C GLU A 292 69.99 19.63 13.67
N GLU A 293 70.06 20.21 14.86
CA GLU A 293 70.78 21.45 15.16
C GLU A 293 72.28 21.23 14.91
N PRO A 294 72.96 22.04 14.09
CA PRO A 294 74.40 21.89 13.89
C PRO A 294 75.14 22.33 15.15
N THR A 295 75.73 21.37 15.84
CA THR A 295 76.66 21.56 16.96
C THR A 295 77.75 22.57 16.57
N GLN A 296 77.70 23.79 17.11
CA GLN A 296 78.79 24.75 16.99
C GLN A 296 79.99 24.26 17.81
N VAL A 297 81.04 23.83 17.12
CA VAL A 297 82.38 23.61 17.71
C VAL A 297 82.99 24.98 17.97
N ARG A 298 83.17 25.32 19.25
CA ARG A 298 83.88 26.50 19.72
C ARG A 298 85.37 26.18 19.76
N ALA A 299 86.16 26.84 18.91
CA ALA A 299 87.62 26.87 18.98
C ALA A 299 88.08 28.01 19.89
#